data_AF-A0A6J7ZWP9-F1
#
_entry.id   AF-A0A6J7ZWP9-F1
#
_cell.length_a   1.000
_cell.length_b   1.000
_cell.length_c   1.000
_cell.angle_alpha   90.00
_cell.angle_beta   90.00
_cell.angle_gamma   90.00
#
_symmetry.space_group_name_H-M   'P 1'
#
loop_
_entity.id
_entity.type
_entity.pdbx_description
1 polymer ?
#
loop_
_entity_poly.entity_id
_entity_poly.type
_entity_poly.pdbx_seq_one_letter_code
_entity_poly.pdbx_strand_id
1 'polypeptide(L)'
;MCTFTALKRLNLAHNILPSLTFYHKRYMTHLEFLDLSYNSISTFEDYSNHNGLLFLLDQIKKASNVSVNFYGNEFDCDCQLREFHDWLKRTEVHVFQKNKLTCHDGLLFKKSIMSVMSAEFECFSVDMSSNRSSNKAAVGVLVTMFVLLALFLSVIA
;
A
#
# COMPACT_ATOMS: atom_id res chain seq x y z
N MET A 1 19.01 26.32 2.70
CA MET A 1 18.02 25.44 3.35
C MET A 1 16.95 26.32 3.96
N CYS A 2 15.67 26.08 3.67
CA CYS A 2 14.58 26.94 4.11
C CYS A 2 13.88 26.33 5.33
N THR A 3 13.88 27.07 6.44
CA THR A 3 13.15 26.72 7.67
C THR A 3 11.82 27.46 7.67
N PHE A 4 10.71 26.74 7.50
CA PHE A 4 9.37 27.33 7.38
C PHE A 4 8.65 27.43 8.74
N THR A 5 9.31 28.03 9.73
CA THR A 5 8.83 28.06 11.13
C THR A 5 7.51 28.80 11.33
N ALA A 6 7.13 29.71 10.44
CA ALA A 6 5.89 30.47 10.49
C ALA A 6 4.81 29.98 9.49
N LEU A 7 5.08 28.91 8.74
CA LEU A 7 4.15 28.43 7.71
C LEU A 7 2.91 27.81 8.36
N LYS A 8 1.76 28.42 8.11
CA LYS A 8 0.46 27.96 8.62
C LYS A 8 -0.34 27.19 7.59
N ARG A 9 -0.24 27.55 6.32
CA ARG A 9 -1.02 26.96 5.24
C ARG A 9 -0.10 26.61 4.08
N LEU A 10 -0.15 25.36 3.65
CA LEU A 10 0.59 24.86 2.51
C LEU A 10 -0.41 24.24 1.54
N ASN A 11 -0.52 24.81 0.34
CA ASN A 11 -1.36 24.29 -0.72
C ASN A 11 -0.49 23.63 -1.79
N LEU A 12 -0.63 22.32 -1.94
CA LEU A 12 0.01 21.50 -2.95
C LEU A 12 -1.03 20.74 -3.79
N ALA A 13 -2.30 21.19 -3.79
CA ALA A 13 -3.36 20.55 -4.55
C ALA A 13 -3.13 20.65 -6.07
N HIS A 14 -3.73 19.74 -6.83
CA HIS A 14 -3.65 19.71 -8.30
C HIS A 14 -2.22 19.63 -8.85
N ASN A 15 -1.37 18.87 -8.18
CA ASN A 15 -0.06 18.49 -8.70
C ASN A 15 -0.07 16.99 -9.03
N ILE A 16 1.09 16.42 -9.33
CA ILE A 16 1.26 15.01 -9.68
C ILE A 16 2.19 14.37 -8.64
N LEU A 17 1.96 14.69 -7.36
CA LEU A 17 2.82 14.20 -6.29
C LEU A 17 2.47 12.73 -6.00
N PRO A 18 3.39 11.76 -6.21
CA PRO A 18 3.14 10.37 -5.87
C PRO A 18 3.34 10.11 -4.37
N SER A 19 4.21 10.89 -3.74
CA SER A 19 4.51 10.81 -2.32
C SER A 19 5.04 12.15 -1.82
N LEU A 20 5.09 12.32 -0.50
CA LEU A 20 5.63 13.52 0.14
C LEU A 20 6.45 13.15 1.38
N THR A 21 7.75 13.43 1.31
CA THR A 21 8.69 13.17 2.41
C THR A 21 9.26 14.47 2.95
N PHE A 22 9.15 14.67 4.26
CA PHE A 22 9.69 15.83 4.95
C PHE A 22 10.93 15.46 5.75
N TYR A 23 12.11 15.62 5.13
CA TYR A 23 13.39 15.31 5.76
C TYR A 23 13.71 16.18 6.99
N HIS A 24 13.13 17.38 7.09
CA HIS A 24 13.44 18.37 8.14
C HIS A 24 12.19 18.72 8.98
N LYS A 25 11.83 17.79 9.87
CA LYS A 25 10.56 17.81 10.65
C LYS A 25 10.46 18.92 11.70
N ARG A 26 11.58 19.52 12.08
CA ARG A 26 11.67 20.44 13.24
C ARG A 26 11.06 21.83 12.99
N TYR A 27 10.53 22.08 11.79
CA TYR A 27 10.27 23.44 11.31
C TYR A 27 8.82 23.72 10.85
N MET A 28 7.89 22.77 10.92
CA MET A 28 6.47 23.00 10.52
C MET A 28 5.49 22.84 11.69
N THR A 29 5.91 23.19 12.90
CA THR A 29 5.09 23.03 14.13
C THR A 29 3.84 23.91 14.13
N HIS A 30 3.81 24.97 13.31
CA HIS A 30 2.71 25.93 13.23
C HIS A 30 1.78 25.67 12.02
N LEU A 31 1.96 24.56 11.30
CA LEU A 31 1.12 24.26 10.15
C LEU A 31 -0.30 23.92 10.62
N GLU A 32 -1.27 24.72 10.17
CA GLU A 32 -2.70 24.58 10.46
C GLU A 32 -3.44 23.87 9.33
N PHE A 33 -2.95 23.98 8.08
CA PHE A 33 -3.59 23.38 6.91
C PHE A 33 -2.59 22.90 5.86
N LEU A 34 -2.76 21.65 5.43
CA LEU A 34 -2.04 21.04 4.33
C LEU A 34 -3.03 20.52 3.28
N ASP A 35 -3.00 21.11 2.08
CA ASP A 35 -3.81 20.63 0.96
C ASP A 35 -2.96 19.76 0.03
N LEU A 36 -3.30 18.47 -0.06
CA LEU A 36 -2.73 17.49 -0.98
C LEU A 36 -3.78 16.93 -1.92
N SER A 37 -4.94 17.59 -2.05
CA SER A 37 -6.02 17.09 -2.88
C SER A 37 -5.67 17.06 -4.36
N TYR A 38 -6.27 16.14 -5.10
CA TYR A 38 -6.06 15.96 -6.54
C TYR A 38 -4.57 15.84 -6.90
N ASN A 39 -3.88 14.90 -6.24
CA ASN A 39 -2.53 14.46 -6.59
C ASN A 39 -2.57 12.97 -7.00
N SER A 40 -1.41 12.33 -7.10
CA SER A 40 -1.27 10.92 -7.47
C SER A 40 -0.79 10.05 -6.29
N ILE A 41 -1.16 10.42 -5.06
CA ILE A 41 -0.78 9.65 -3.87
C ILE A 41 -1.61 8.38 -3.82
N SER A 42 -0.98 7.23 -4.06
CA SER A 42 -1.68 5.95 -4.02
C SER A 42 -1.46 5.19 -2.71
N THR A 43 -0.28 5.30 -2.10
CA THR A 43 0.08 4.66 -0.83
C THR A 43 0.90 5.59 0.07
N PHE A 44 1.18 5.15 1.30
CA PHE A 44 2.00 5.87 2.28
C PHE A 44 3.13 4.96 2.75
N GLU A 45 4.03 4.60 1.84
CA GLU A 45 5.31 3.96 2.18
C GLU A 45 6.04 4.87 3.19
N ASP A 46 6.57 4.32 4.30
CA ASP A 46 7.38 5.01 5.35
C ASP A 46 6.74 5.44 6.68
N TYR A 47 5.59 4.91 7.12
CA TYR A 47 5.23 5.13 8.54
C TYR A 47 6.21 4.43 9.49
N SER A 48 6.59 3.17 9.20
CA SER A 48 7.57 2.39 9.97
C SER A 48 8.94 3.09 10.07
N ASN A 49 9.27 3.92 9.08
CA ASN A 49 10.51 4.69 9.04
C ASN A 49 10.51 5.96 9.89
N HIS A 50 9.47 6.21 10.71
CA HIS A 50 9.29 7.40 11.57
C HIS A 50 9.42 8.74 10.83
N ASN A 51 9.66 8.75 9.51
CA ASN A 51 9.97 9.88 8.66
C ASN A 51 8.84 10.22 7.68
N GLY A 52 7.83 9.35 7.57
CA GLY A 52 6.69 9.54 6.68
C GLY A 52 5.76 10.69 7.07
N LEU A 53 4.96 11.11 6.09
CA LEU A 53 3.99 12.20 6.21
C LEU A 53 3.02 12.02 7.40
N LEU A 54 2.49 10.82 7.59
CA LEU A 54 1.51 10.53 8.64
C LEU A 54 2.11 10.75 10.04
N PHE A 55 3.35 10.32 10.27
CA PHE A 55 4.06 10.57 11.52
C PHE A 55 4.28 12.07 11.76
N LEU A 56 4.64 12.82 10.72
CA LEU A 56 4.79 14.28 10.83
C LEU A 56 3.47 14.94 11.23
N LEU A 57 2.36 14.57 10.60
CA LEU A 57 1.04 15.12 10.92
C LEU A 57 0.66 14.85 12.38
N ASP A 58 0.95 13.66 12.91
CA ASP A 58 0.76 13.35 14.32
C ASP A 58 1.66 14.20 15.24
N GLN A 59 2.91 14.50 14.85
CA GLN A 59 3.76 15.40 15.63
C GLN A 59 3.26 16.84 15.61
N ILE A 60 2.82 17.35 14.46
CA ILE A 60 2.25 18.70 14.35
C ILE A 60 1.00 18.79 15.20
N LYS A 61 0.15 17.74 15.19
CA LYS A 61 -1.07 17.67 15.98
C LYS A 61 -0.85 17.80 17.49
N LYS A 62 0.29 17.34 18.01
CA LYS A 62 0.68 17.53 19.42
C LYS A 62 0.93 19.00 19.78
N ALA A 63 1.31 19.83 18.81
CA ALA A 63 1.68 21.23 19.01
C ALA A 63 0.57 22.20 18.57
N SER A 64 -0.25 21.84 17.58
CA SER A 64 -1.28 22.71 17.02
C SER A 64 -2.44 21.91 16.40
N ASN A 65 -3.57 22.58 16.18
CA ASN A 65 -4.65 22.00 15.38
C ASN A 65 -4.29 22.07 13.91
N VAL A 66 -4.07 20.90 13.31
CA VAL A 66 -3.78 20.75 11.89
C VAL A 66 -4.91 20.02 11.19
N SER A 67 -5.22 20.48 9.98
CA SER A 67 -6.09 19.79 9.05
C SER A 67 -5.35 19.42 7.77
N VAL A 68 -5.71 18.29 7.19
CA VAL A 68 -5.13 17.79 5.94
C VAL A 68 -6.21 17.37 4.96
N ASN A 69 -6.00 17.65 3.67
CA ASN A 69 -6.90 17.24 2.61
C ASN A 69 -6.19 16.27 1.65
N PHE A 70 -6.69 15.04 1.57
CA PHE A 70 -6.20 14.02 0.63
C PHE A 70 -7.20 13.70 -0.48
N TYR A 71 -8.31 14.44 -0.57
CA TYR A 71 -9.40 14.13 -1.50
C TYR A 71 -8.92 14.11 -2.97
N GLY A 72 -9.46 13.19 -3.78
CA GLY A 72 -9.15 13.12 -5.20
C GLY A 72 -7.78 12.51 -5.54
N ASN A 73 -7.12 11.85 -4.60
CA ASN A 73 -5.96 11.00 -4.87
C ASN A 73 -6.39 9.57 -5.25
N GLU A 74 -5.48 8.83 -5.88
CA GLU A 74 -5.72 7.52 -6.49
C GLU A 74 -5.29 6.38 -5.55
N PHE A 75 -5.99 6.19 -4.43
CA PHE A 75 -5.55 5.23 -3.40
C PHE A 75 -5.63 3.76 -3.83
N ASP A 76 -4.49 3.07 -3.75
CA ASP A 76 -4.37 1.63 -4.00
C ASP A 76 -4.73 0.87 -2.72
N CYS A 77 -5.97 0.37 -2.62
CA CYS A 77 -6.44 -0.32 -1.42
C CYS A 77 -5.97 -1.77 -1.30
N ASP A 78 -4.66 -1.97 -1.27
CA ASP A 78 -4.00 -3.25 -0.98
C ASP A 78 -3.37 -3.25 0.43
N CYS A 79 -2.47 -4.20 0.71
CA CYS A 79 -1.82 -4.24 2.02
C CYS A 79 -0.94 -3.01 2.36
N GLN A 80 -0.43 -2.28 1.37
CA GLN A 80 0.40 -1.09 1.61
C GLN A 80 -0.43 0.08 2.16
N LEU A 81 -1.73 0.15 1.85
CA LEU A 81 -2.62 1.20 2.35
C LEU A 81 -3.23 0.89 3.73
N ARG A 82 -3.10 -0.34 4.22
CA ARG A 82 -3.64 -0.78 5.53
C ARG A 82 -3.29 0.18 6.65
N GLU A 83 -2.05 0.66 6.66
CA GLU A 83 -1.56 1.56 7.68
C GLU A 83 -2.18 2.95 7.63
N PHE A 84 -2.38 3.49 6.42
CA PHE A 84 -3.10 4.74 6.24
C PHE A 84 -4.54 4.61 6.72
N HIS A 85 -5.20 3.49 6.39
CA HIS A 85 -6.54 3.18 6.89
C HIS A 85 -6.59 3.12 8.44
N ASP A 86 -5.64 2.43 9.06
CA ASP A 86 -5.56 2.35 10.51
C ASP A 86 -5.21 3.72 11.14
N TRP A 87 -4.42 4.55 10.45
CA TRP A 87 -4.10 5.92 10.86
C TRP A 87 -5.34 6.80 10.80
N LEU A 88 -6.11 6.72 9.72
CA LEU A 88 -7.39 7.42 9.59
C LEU A 88 -8.30 7.08 10.77
N LYS A 89 -8.38 5.81 11.20
CA LYS A 89 -9.25 5.42 12.33
C LYS A 89 -8.86 6.07 13.67
N ARG A 90 -7.56 6.22 13.94
CA ARG A 90 -7.04 6.66 15.26
C ARG A 90 -6.62 8.13 15.33
N THR A 91 -6.32 8.76 14.21
CA THR A 91 -5.69 10.09 14.21
C THR A 91 -6.63 11.16 14.75
N GLU A 92 -6.06 12.11 15.50
CA GLU A 92 -6.75 13.33 15.96
C GLU A 92 -6.60 14.49 14.96
N VAL A 93 -5.85 14.28 13.87
CA VAL A 93 -5.73 15.23 12.76
C VAL A 93 -7.08 15.34 12.07
N HIS A 94 -7.53 16.56 11.77
CA HIS A 94 -8.76 16.75 11.03
C HIS A 94 -8.53 16.46 9.53
N VAL A 95 -9.04 15.32 9.07
CA VAL A 95 -8.96 14.91 7.66
C VAL A 95 -10.20 15.39 6.90
N PHE A 96 -10.01 16.28 5.94
CA PHE A 96 -11.09 16.81 5.11
C PHE A 96 -11.79 15.70 4.34
N GLN A 97 -13.12 15.70 4.40
CA GLN A 97 -13.98 14.74 3.70
C GLN A 97 -13.53 13.28 3.87
N LYS A 98 -13.03 12.92 5.07
CA LYS A 98 -12.50 11.58 5.42
C LYS A 98 -13.34 10.41 4.89
N ASN A 99 -14.66 10.50 4.96
CA ASN A 99 -15.58 9.43 4.54
C ASN A 99 -15.72 9.31 3.01
N LYS A 100 -15.28 10.32 2.24
CA LYS A 100 -15.30 10.35 0.78
C LYS A 100 -13.98 9.91 0.15
N LEU A 101 -12.98 9.53 0.94
CA LEU A 101 -11.77 8.91 0.42
C LEU A 101 -12.12 7.49 -0.04
N THR A 102 -11.83 7.17 -1.30
CA THR A 102 -12.23 5.91 -1.94
C THR A 102 -11.06 5.22 -2.61
N CYS A 103 -11.11 3.90 -2.70
CA CYS A 103 -10.16 3.09 -3.46
C CYS A 103 -10.26 3.37 -4.96
N HIS A 104 -9.10 3.49 -5.62
CA HIS A 104 -9.00 3.83 -7.04
C HIS A 104 -9.05 2.63 -7.99
N ASP A 105 -8.61 1.45 -7.55
CA ASP A 105 -8.60 0.24 -8.38
C ASP A 105 -8.85 -1.04 -7.56
N GLY A 106 -8.84 -2.19 -8.23
CA GLY A 106 -8.89 -3.52 -7.65
C GLY A 106 -10.28 -3.95 -7.17
N LEU A 107 -10.31 -5.00 -6.34
CA LEU A 107 -11.55 -5.59 -5.81
C LEU A 107 -12.34 -4.63 -4.90
N LEU A 108 -11.68 -3.58 -4.41
CA LEU A 108 -12.27 -2.58 -3.52
C LEU A 108 -12.61 -1.28 -4.25
N PHE A 109 -12.55 -1.24 -5.59
CA PHE A 109 -12.81 -0.06 -6.41
C PHE A 109 -14.05 0.73 -5.94
N LYS A 110 -13.88 2.05 -5.76
CA LYS A 110 -14.89 3.02 -5.29
C LYS A 110 -15.42 2.79 -3.87
N LYS A 111 -15.02 1.74 -3.16
CA LYS A 111 -15.39 1.59 -1.74
C LYS A 111 -14.73 2.71 -0.94
N SER A 112 -15.46 3.21 0.06
CA SER A 112 -14.90 4.17 1.02
C SER A 112 -13.83 3.47 1.85
N ILE A 113 -12.64 4.07 1.96
CA ILE A 113 -11.54 3.52 2.76
C ILE A 113 -12.01 3.25 4.21
N MET A 114 -12.84 4.14 4.76
CA MET A 114 -13.36 4.00 6.13
C MET A 114 -14.36 2.85 6.31
N SER A 115 -14.96 2.35 5.22
CA SER A 115 -15.94 1.25 5.25
C SER A 115 -15.31 -0.14 5.09
N VAL A 116 -14.06 -0.20 4.65
CA VAL A 116 -13.33 -1.45 4.41
C VAL A 116 -12.78 -2.00 5.74
N MET A 117 -12.83 -3.32 5.93
CA MET A 117 -12.22 -3.95 7.10
C MET A 117 -10.70 -4.00 6.95
N SER A 118 -9.93 -3.81 8.05
CA SER A 118 -8.45 -3.84 7.98
C SER A 118 -7.89 -5.14 7.37
N ALA A 119 -8.62 -6.25 7.49
CA ALA A 119 -8.24 -7.55 6.92
C ALA A 119 -8.39 -7.63 5.39
N GLU A 120 -9.25 -6.82 4.77
CA GLU A 120 -9.46 -6.82 3.30
C GLU A 120 -8.30 -6.15 2.54
N PHE A 121 -7.42 -5.42 3.22
CA PHE A 121 -6.21 -4.83 2.66
C PHE A 121 -5.12 -5.89 2.53
N GLU A 122 -5.18 -6.74 1.50
CA GLU A 122 -4.24 -7.84 1.26
C GLU A 122 -3.35 -7.58 0.04
N CYS A 123 -2.10 -8.04 0.10
CA CYS A 123 -1.21 -8.05 -1.05
C CYS A 123 -1.23 -9.42 -1.69
N PHE A 124 -1.53 -9.47 -2.98
CA PHE A 124 -1.33 -10.67 -3.76
C PHE A 124 0.17 -10.80 -4.03
N SER A 125 0.84 -11.71 -3.33
CA SER A 125 2.10 -12.22 -3.85
C SER A 125 1.74 -12.94 -5.15
N VAL A 126 2.08 -12.34 -6.29
CA VAL A 126 2.11 -13.09 -7.55
C VAL A 126 3.18 -14.15 -7.35
N ASP A 127 2.72 -15.33 -6.96
CA ASP A 127 3.58 -16.50 -6.87
C ASP A 127 3.94 -16.85 -8.31
N MET A 128 5.05 -16.27 -8.78
CA MET A 128 5.62 -16.52 -10.11
C MET A 128 6.27 -17.92 -10.15
N SER A 129 5.63 -18.89 -9.51
CA SER A 129 6.09 -20.27 -9.30
C SER A 129 5.05 -21.31 -9.76
N SER A 130 4.21 -20.98 -10.74
CA SER A 130 3.33 -21.97 -11.39
C SER A 130 3.53 -22.05 -12.91
N ASN A 131 4.65 -22.63 -13.33
CA ASN A 131 4.62 -23.60 -14.43
C ASN A 131 5.87 -24.48 -14.47
N ARG A 132 5.99 -25.40 -13.51
CA ARG A 132 6.57 -26.71 -13.83
C ARG A 132 5.41 -27.69 -13.85
N SER A 133 4.81 -27.85 -15.04
CA SER A 133 4.01 -29.04 -15.35
C SER A 133 4.89 -30.24 -15.04
N SER A 134 4.72 -30.77 -13.83
CA SER A 134 5.43 -31.94 -13.36
C SER A 134 4.76 -33.11 -14.07
N ASN A 135 5.32 -33.49 -15.22
CA ASN A 135 4.99 -34.70 -15.98
C ASN A 135 5.30 -35.99 -15.18
N LYS A 136 4.93 -36.05 -13.90
CA LYS A 136 5.16 -37.19 -12.99
C LYS A 136 4.52 -38.47 -13.54
N ALA A 137 3.38 -38.36 -14.23
CA ALA A 137 2.72 -39.49 -14.89
C ALA A 137 3.56 -40.06 -16.05
N ALA A 138 4.17 -39.22 -16.89
CA ALA A 138 4.96 -39.68 -18.03
C ALA A 138 6.23 -40.42 -17.59
N VAL A 139 6.90 -39.92 -16.55
CA VAL A 139 8.08 -40.59 -15.97
C VAL A 139 7.69 -41.95 -15.37
N GLY A 140 6.56 -42.03 -14.68
CA GLY A 140 6.05 -43.30 -14.13
C GLY A 140 5.79 -44.35 -15.21
N VAL A 141 5.15 -43.97 -16.32
CA VAL A 141 4.83 -44.89 -17.43
C VAL A 141 6.10 -45.39 -18.15
N LEU A 142 7.10 -44.53 -18.33
CA LEU A 142 8.36 -44.94 -18.96
C LEU A 142 9.11 -45.96 -18.10
N VAL A 143 9.19 -45.73 -16.79
CA VAL A 143 9.84 -46.66 -15.86
C VAL A 143 9.13 -48.01 -15.84
N THR A 144 7.79 -48.03 -15.79
CA THR A 144 7.04 -49.29 -15.80
C THR A 144 7.21 -50.04 -17.13
N MET A 145 7.23 -49.34 -18.27
CA MET A 145 7.52 -49.94 -19.57
C MET A 145 8.91 -50.59 -19.62
N PHE A 146 9.95 -49.90 -19.16
CA PHE A 146 11.32 -50.47 -19.13
C PHE A 146 11.42 -51.70 -18.22
N VAL A 147 10.75 -51.70 -17.06
CA VAL A 147 10.72 -52.85 -16.15
C VAL A 147 10.05 -54.06 -16.80
N LEU A 148 8.91 -53.87 -17.45
CA LEU A 148 8.20 -54.96 -18.14
C LEU A 148 9.01 -55.53 -19.30
N LEU A 149 9.73 -54.69 -20.05
CA LEU A 149 10.61 -55.11 -21.14
C LEU A 149 11.79 -55.93 -20.63
N ALA A 150 12.41 -55.52 -19.53
CA ALA A 150 13.48 -56.28 -18.90
C ALA A 150 13.01 -57.65 -18.39
N LEU A 151 11.83 -57.72 -17.77
CA LEU A 151 11.23 -58.97 -17.33
C LEU A 151 10.92 -59.90 -18.51
N PHE A 152 10.34 -59.37 -19.59
CA PHE A 152 10.06 -60.16 -20.79
C PHE A 152 11.34 -60.72 -21.43
N LEU A 153 12.39 -59.92 -21.54
CA LEU A 153 13.69 -60.38 -22.05
C LEU A 153 14.32 -61.46 -21.15
N SER A 154 14.15 -61.36 -19.82
CA SER A 154 14.66 -62.38 -18.87
C SER A 154 13.92 -63.72 -18.94
N VAL A 155 12.72 -63.77 -19.53
CA VAL A 155 11.94 -65.01 -19.72
C VAL A 155 12.27 -65.68 -21.06
N ILE A 156 12.79 -64.91 -22.03
CA ILE A 156 13.09 -65.39 -23.39
C ILE A 156 14.57 -65.79 -23.56
N ALA A 157 15.46 -65.28 -22.70
CA ALA A 157 16.86 -65.69 -22.62
C ALA A 157 17.04 -66.93 -21.74
#